data_AF-A0A1L6UW62-F1
#
_entry.id   AF-A0A1L6UW62-F1
#
_cell.length_a   1.000
_cell.length_b   1.000
_cell.length_c   1.000
_cell.angle_alpha   90.00
_cell.angle_beta   90.00
_cell.angle_gamma   90.00
#
_symmetry.space_group_name_H-M   'P 1'
#
loop_
_entity.id
_entity.type
_entity.pdbx_description
1 polymer ?
#
loop_
_entity_poly.entity_id
_entity_poly.type
_entity_poly.pdbx_seq_one_letter_code
_entity_poly.pdbx_strand_id
1 'polypeptide(L)'
;DLGNVSALRTFRVLRALKTISVIPGLKTIVGALIQSVKKLADVMILTVFCLSVFALIGLQLFMGNLRQKCVRSTSHCLNTTLPSYNNSTFFCNNRTWPSLEDFNNNEDNYFKVEGAKDALICGNASDAGKCPDGFECLKTGRNPNYGYTSFDTFGWAFLSLFRLMTQDYWENLYHHTLRSAGKAYMVFFV
;
A
#
# COMPACT_ATOMS: atom_id res chain seq x y z
N ASP A 1 -30.36 18.45 18.79
CA ASP A 1 -28.98 18.96 18.65
C ASP A 1 -28.51 18.92 17.21
N LEU A 2 -28.34 20.08 16.57
CA LEU A 2 -27.78 20.16 15.22
C LEU A 2 -26.32 19.68 15.26
N GLY A 3 -26.03 18.63 14.48
CA GLY A 3 -24.74 17.95 14.43
C GLY A 3 -23.54 18.86 14.13
N ASN A 4 -22.39 18.41 14.61
CA ASN A 4 -21.02 18.89 14.41
C ASN A 4 -20.82 20.15 13.52
N VAL A 5 -21.15 21.33 14.06
CA VAL A 5 -20.97 22.66 13.42
C VAL A 5 -19.48 23.08 13.35
N SER A 6 -18.55 22.20 13.75
CA SER A 6 -17.11 22.45 13.70
C SER A 6 -16.62 22.67 12.26
N ALA A 7 -17.17 21.93 11.29
CA ALA A 7 -16.84 22.08 9.88
C ALA A 7 -17.24 23.45 9.31
N LEU A 8 -18.28 24.12 9.84
CA LEU A 8 -18.64 25.47 9.33
C LEU A 8 -17.60 26.53 9.69
N ARG A 9 -16.72 26.26 10.68
CA ARG A 9 -15.66 27.20 11.08
C ARG A 9 -14.56 27.30 10.02
N THR A 10 -14.31 26.27 9.21
CA THR A 10 -13.32 26.33 8.13
C THR A 10 -13.73 27.28 7.01
N PHE A 11 -15.03 27.52 6.77
CA PHE A 11 -15.48 28.54 5.80
C PHE A 11 -14.98 29.96 6.11
N ARG A 12 -14.57 30.24 7.36
CA ARG A 12 -13.94 31.52 7.70
C ARG A 12 -12.64 31.77 6.93
N VAL A 13 -11.95 30.72 6.47
CA VAL A 13 -10.76 30.82 5.58
C VAL A 13 -11.09 31.50 4.25
N LEU A 14 -12.33 31.41 3.75
CA LEU A 14 -12.73 32.09 2.51
C LEU A 14 -12.59 33.62 2.60
N ARG A 15 -12.57 34.20 3.81
CA ARG A 15 -12.30 35.63 4.01
C ARG A 15 -10.91 36.03 3.50
N ALA A 16 -9.92 35.14 3.59
CA ALA A 16 -8.58 35.40 3.06
C ALA A 16 -8.60 35.54 1.52
N LEU A 17 -9.47 34.80 0.83
CA LEU A 17 -9.66 34.89 -0.62
C LEU A 17 -10.26 36.24 -1.06
N LYS A 18 -10.92 36.99 -0.16
CA LYS A 18 -11.40 38.35 -0.44
C LYS A 18 -10.25 39.28 -0.83
N THR A 19 -9.04 39.04 -0.33
CA THR A 19 -7.82 39.79 -0.68
C THR A 19 -7.52 39.72 -2.18
N ILE A 20 -7.81 38.59 -2.84
CA ILE A 20 -7.64 38.40 -4.30
C ILE A 20 -8.54 39.37 -5.08
N SER A 21 -9.76 39.62 -4.59
CA SER A 21 -10.68 40.57 -5.23
C SER A 21 -10.36 42.04 -4.92
N VAL A 22 -9.74 42.32 -3.77
CA VAL A 22 -9.48 43.69 -3.30
C VAL A 22 -8.21 44.26 -3.93
N ILE A 23 -7.18 43.44 -4.18
CA ILE A 23 -5.91 43.87 -4.76
C ILE A 23 -5.94 43.62 -6.29
N PRO A 24 -5.99 44.67 -7.14
CA PRO A 24 -6.14 44.50 -8.59
C PRO A 24 -5.03 43.64 -9.23
N GLY A 25 -3.79 43.78 -8.76
CA GLY A 25 -2.66 42.98 -9.24
C GLY A 25 -2.81 41.48 -8.97
N LEU A 26 -3.34 41.10 -7.80
CA LEU A 26 -3.53 39.70 -7.42
C LEU A 26 -4.64 39.04 -8.25
N LYS A 27 -5.70 39.80 -8.59
CA LYS A 27 -6.77 39.34 -9.48
C LYS A 27 -6.24 38.94 -10.86
N THR A 28 -5.33 39.73 -11.43
CA THR A 28 -4.73 39.45 -12.74
C THR A 28 -3.89 38.17 -12.70
N ILE A 29 -3.09 37.96 -11.65
CA ILE A 29 -2.26 36.76 -11.49
C ILE A 29 -3.13 35.50 -11.40
N VAL A 30 -4.15 35.51 -10.55
CA VAL A 30 -5.06 34.36 -10.39
C VAL A 30 -5.82 34.08 -11.69
N GLY A 31 -6.26 35.12 -12.40
CA GLY A 31 -6.90 34.98 -13.71
C GLY A 31 -5.97 34.31 -14.73
N ALA A 32 -4.70 34.72 -14.78
CA ALA A 32 -3.69 34.11 -15.64
C ALA A 32 -3.43 32.64 -15.27
N LEU A 33 -3.33 32.32 -13.98
CA LEU A 33 -3.16 30.93 -13.50
C LEU A 33 -4.33 30.03 -13.94
N ILE A 34 -5.57 30.51 -13.77
CA ILE A 34 -6.77 29.76 -14.21
C ILE A 34 -6.76 29.55 -15.72
N GLN A 35 -6.34 30.56 -16.50
CA GLN A 35 -6.23 30.43 -17.95
C GLN A 35 -5.17 29.40 -18.35
N SER A 36 -4.05 29.32 -17.63
CA SER A 36 -3.01 28.30 -17.83
C SER A 36 -3.52 26.89 -17.53
N VAL A 37 -4.28 26.68 -16.45
CA VAL A 37 -4.87 25.37 -16.13
C VAL A 37 -5.79 24.87 -17.24
N LYS A 38 -6.59 25.75 -17.85
CA LYS A 38 -7.48 25.37 -18.97
C LYS A 38 -6.69 24.84 -20.18
N LYS A 39 -5.48 25.37 -20.43
CA LYS A 39 -4.60 24.89 -21.51
C LYS A 39 -3.97 23.53 -21.20
N LEU A 40 -3.95 23.11 -19.94
CA LEU A 40 -3.44 21.81 -19.51
C LEU A 40 -4.53 20.71 -19.52
N ALA A 41 -5.78 21.04 -19.82
CA ALA A 41 -6.89 20.09 -19.74
C ALA A 41 -6.66 18.82 -20.59
N ASP A 42 -6.17 18.98 -21.82
CA ASP A 42 -5.88 17.85 -22.71
C ASP A 42 -4.77 16.94 -22.14
N VAL A 43 -3.72 17.54 -21.57
CA VAL A 43 -2.63 16.82 -20.92
C VAL A 43 -3.13 16.08 -19.69
N MET A 44 -4.01 16.70 -18.89
CA MET A 44 -4.61 16.07 -17.72
C MET A 44 -5.46 14.85 -18.10
N ILE A 45 -6.25 14.94 -19.17
CA ILE A 45 -7.05 13.80 -19.68
C ILE A 45 -6.14 12.67 -20.13
N LEU A 46 -5.11 12.97 -20.94
CA LEU A 46 -4.12 11.98 -21.38
C LEU A 46 -3.43 11.32 -20.19
N THR A 47 -3.04 12.10 -19.19
CA THR A 47 -2.36 11.60 -17.98
C THR A 47 -3.25 10.62 -17.21
N VAL A 48 -4.51 10.98 -16.96
CA VAL A 48 -5.46 10.10 -16.26
C VAL A 48 -5.72 8.82 -17.05
N PHE A 49 -5.83 8.92 -18.38
CA PHE A 49 -5.97 7.74 -19.25
C PHE A 49 -4.76 6.82 -19.15
N CYS A 50 -3.54 7.34 -19.31
CA CYS A 50 -2.31 6.56 -19.19
C CYS A 50 -2.17 5.91 -17.81
N LEU A 51 -2.40 6.66 -16.72
CA LEU A 51 -2.40 6.12 -15.37
C LEU A 51 -3.42 5.00 -15.18
N SER A 52 -4.60 5.11 -15.78
CA SER A 52 -5.64 4.07 -15.70
C SER A 52 -5.20 2.79 -16.41
N VAL A 53 -4.58 2.90 -17.59
CA VAL A 53 -4.05 1.73 -18.33
C VAL A 53 -2.95 1.05 -17.52
N PHE A 54 -1.96 1.79 -17.03
CA PHE A 54 -0.93 1.22 -16.18
C PHE A 54 -1.48 0.66 -14.87
N ALA A 55 -2.54 1.25 -14.30
CA ALA A 55 -3.16 0.76 -13.07
C ALA A 55 -3.81 -0.60 -13.28
N LEU A 56 -4.44 -0.83 -14.43
CA LEU A 56 -4.99 -2.15 -14.78
C LEU A 56 -3.89 -3.18 -14.99
N ILE A 57 -2.79 -2.80 -15.66
CA ILE A 57 -1.62 -3.68 -15.83
C ILE A 57 -1.01 -4.02 -14.47
N GLY A 58 -0.73 -3.03 -13.63
CA GLY A 58 -0.15 -3.22 -12.30
C GLY A 58 -1.07 -4.02 -11.37
N LEU A 59 -2.38 -3.80 -11.43
CA LEU A 59 -3.36 -4.61 -10.72
C LEU A 59 -3.26 -6.08 -11.12
N GLN A 60 -3.29 -6.37 -12.43
CA GLN A 60 -3.27 -7.75 -12.90
C GLN A 60 -1.94 -8.46 -12.59
N LEU A 61 -0.81 -7.74 -12.63
CA LEU A 61 0.51 -8.30 -12.35
C LEU A 61 0.76 -8.50 -10.85
N PHE A 62 0.29 -7.59 -9.99
CA PHE A 62 0.71 -7.51 -8.60
C PHE A 62 -0.42 -7.71 -7.58
N MET A 63 -1.58 -8.24 -8.00
CA MET A 63 -2.77 -8.41 -7.16
C MET A 63 -2.47 -9.23 -5.88
N GLY A 64 -2.42 -8.55 -4.74
CA GLY A 64 -2.15 -9.12 -3.43
C GLY A 64 -0.73 -9.65 -3.22
N ASN A 65 0.23 -9.29 -4.08
CA ASN A 65 1.65 -9.62 -3.86
C ASN A 65 2.20 -8.87 -2.64
N LEU A 66 1.78 -7.63 -2.40
CA LEU A 66 2.24 -6.84 -1.25
C LEU A 66 1.69 -7.35 0.10
N ARG A 67 0.74 -8.30 0.08
CA ARG A 67 0.28 -9.02 1.28
C ARG A 67 1.17 -10.19 1.66
N GLN A 68 2.15 -10.56 0.83
CA GLN A 68 3.08 -11.65 1.14
C GLN A 68 4.04 -11.22 2.26
N LYS A 69 4.12 -12.03 3.32
CA LYS A 69 4.92 -11.78 4.52
C LYS A 69 5.66 -13.05 4.94
N CYS A 70 6.81 -12.87 5.58
CA CYS A 70 7.50 -13.95 6.25
C CYS A 70 6.80 -14.26 7.58
N VAL A 71 6.13 -15.41 7.65
CA VAL A 71 5.42 -15.91 8.82
C VAL A 71 6.22 -17.07 9.41
N ARG A 72 6.30 -17.17 10.72
CA ARG A 72 7.05 -18.25 11.37
C ARG A 72 6.52 -19.63 10.92
N SER A 73 7.43 -20.52 10.54
CA SER A 73 7.06 -21.87 10.11
C SER A 73 6.56 -22.69 11.30
N THR A 74 5.46 -23.41 11.09
CA THR A 74 4.88 -24.32 12.08
C THR A 74 5.68 -25.62 12.24
N SER A 75 6.62 -25.90 11.32
CA SER A 75 7.53 -27.05 11.41
C SER A 75 8.37 -27.05 12.70
N HIS A 76 8.74 -25.86 13.20
CA HIS A 76 9.48 -25.71 14.46
C HIS A 76 8.60 -25.69 15.72
N CYS A 77 7.27 -25.72 15.56
CA CYS A 77 6.31 -25.74 16.66
C CYS A 77 5.93 -27.17 17.09
N LEU A 78 6.50 -28.20 16.46
CA LEU A 78 6.11 -29.60 16.65
C LEU A 78 6.66 -30.18 17.96
N ASN A 79 5.80 -30.24 18.99
CA ASN A 79 5.80 -31.32 19.97
C ASN A 79 4.37 -31.85 20.14
N THR A 80 4.13 -33.00 19.50
CA THR A 80 2.97 -33.90 19.59
C THR A 80 1.71 -33.47 18.82
N THR A 81 1.33 -34.33 17.87
CA THR A 81 0.19 -34.29 16.94
C THR A 81 0.29 -33.31 15.77
N LEU A 82 0.48 -33.88 14.59
CA LEU A 82 0.22 -33.24 13.29
C LEU A 82 -1.15 -32.54 13.37
N PRO A 83 -1.28 -31.24 13.05
CA PRO A 83 -2.58 -30.59 12.98
C PRO A 83 -3.33 -31.24 11.82
N SER A 84 -4.08 -32.30 12.14
CA SER A 84 -5.10 -32.83 11.26
C SER A 84 -6.05 -31.69 10.94
N TYR A 85 -6.64 -31.76 9.76
CA TYR A 85 -7.59 -30.83 9.14
C TYR A 85 -8.85 -30.50 10.00
N ASN A 86 -8.86 -30.87 11.28
CA ASN A 86 -9.97 -30.83 12.22
C ASN A 86 -9.57 -29.94 13.41
N ASN A 87 -9.87 -28.63 13.38
CA ASN A 87 -9.98 -27.68 14.51
C ASN A 87 -9.28 -28.10 15.83
N SER A 88 -7.98 -28.39 15.77
CA SER A 88 -7.20 -28.79 16.94
C SER A 88 -6.31 -27.62 17.31
N THR A 89 -6.48 -27.13 18.54
CA THR A 89 -5.60 -26.12 19.09
C THR A 89 -4.17 -26.66 19.11
N PHE A 90 -3.20 -25.81 18.81
CA PHE A 90 -1.78 -26.22 18.82
C PHE A 90 -0.94 -25.23 19.61
N PHE A 91 0.13 -25.71 20.21
CA PHE A 91 1.02 -24.90 21.03
C PHE A 91 2.25 -24.49 20.20
N CYS A 92 2.49 -23.18 20.10
CA CYS A 92 3.72 -22.64 19.51
C CYS A 92 4.13 -21.34 20.18
N ASN A 93 5.45 -21.14 20.36
CA ASN A 93 6.00 -19.92 20.96
C ASN A 93 5.40 -19.59 22.33
N ASN A 94 5.30 -20.59 23.19
CA ASN A 94 4.75 -20.43 24.53
C ASN A 94 3.29 -19.92 24.57
N ARG A 95 2.54 -20.12 23.47
CA ARG A 95 1.13 -19.73 23.32
C ARG A 95 0.33 -20.84 22.62
N THR A 96 -0.91 -21.02 23.05
CA THR A 96 -1.85 -21.93 22.39
C THR A 96 -2.66 -21.17 21.35
N TRP A 97 -2.70 -21.69 20.12
CA TRP A 97 -3.41 -21.12 18.99
C TRP A 97 -4.65 -21.93 18.67
N PRO A 98 -5.81 -21.27 18.44
CA PRO A 98 -7.06 -21.97 18.14
C PRO A 98 -7.10 -22.54 16.72
N SER A 99 -6.44 -21.90 15.75
CA SER A 99 -6.38 -22.34 14.36
C SER A 99 -5.07 -21.89 13.69
N LEU A 100 -4.74 -22.50 12.55
CA LEU A 100 -3.60 -22.08 11.71
C LEU A 100 -3.83 -20.69 11.11
N GLU A 101 -5.08 -20.34 10.81
CA GLU A 101 -5.43 -19.02 10.29
C GLU A 101 -5.19 -17.92 11.32
N ASP A 102 -5.56 -18.14 12.59
CA ASP A 102 -5.31 -17.19 13.68
C ASP A 102 -3.81 -17.01 13.94
N PHE A 103 -3.05 -18.10 13.83
CA PHE A 103 -1.59 -18.05 13.90
C PHE A 103 -1.00 -17.24 12.75
N ASN A 104 -1.43 -17.50 11.52
CA ASN A 104 -0.94 -16.83 10.31
C ASN A 104 -1.37 -15.37 10.21
N ASN A 105 -2.47 -14.96 10.85
CA ASN A 105 -2.94 -13.57 10.82
C ASN A 105 -2.35 -12.72 11.95
N ASN A 106 -1.72 -13.34 12.95
CA ASN A 106 -1.18 -12.62 14.10
C ASN A 106 0.15 -11.92 13.76
N GLU A 107 0.23 -10.63 14.07
CA GLU A 107 1.43 -9.82 13.79
C GLU A 107 2.68 -10.25 14.58
N ASP A 108 2.52 -10.93 15.71
CA ASP A 108 3.62 -11.44 16.54
C ASP A 108 4.40 -12.56 15.83
N ASN A 109 3.76 -13.26 14.88
CA ASN A 109 4.37 -14.33 14.11
C ASN A 109 5.04 -13.85 12.82
N TYR A 110 4.93 -12.55 12.50
CA TYR A 110 5.58 -11.96 11.34
C TYR A 110 7.03 -11.60 11.64
N PHE A 111 7.91 -11.87 10.68
CA PHE A 111 9.27 -11.36 10.76
C PHE A 111 9.27 -9.85 10.52
N LYS A 112 9.82 -9.09 11.48
CA LYS A 112 10.03 -7.64 11.38
C LYS A 112 11.52 -7.36 11.50
N VAL A 113 12.05 -6.58 10.56
CA VAL A 113 13.45 -6.11 10.62
C VAL A 113 13.57 -5.10 11.76
N GLU A 114 14.73 -5.03 12.41
CA GLU A 114 14.96 -4.05 13.49
C GLU A 114 14.64 -2.63 13.04
N GLY A 115 13.79 -1.94 13.81
CA GLY A 115 13.32 -0.58 13.50
C GLY A 115 12.23 -0.47 12.42
N ALA A 116 11.86 -1.56 11.74
CA ALA A 116 10.78 -1.55 10.76
C ALA A 116 9.39 -1.59 11.42
N LYS A 117 8.45 -0.80 10.89
CA LYS A 117 7.04 -0.80 11.34
C LYS A 117 6.25 -1.97 10.78
N ASP A 118 6.49 -2.30 9.52
CA ASP A 118 5.79 -3.34 8.78
C ASP A 118 6.59 -4.64 8.74
N ALA A 119 5.89 -5.76 8.58
CA ALA A 119 6.48 -7.07 8.36
C ALA A 119 7.30 -7.12 7.06
N LEU A 120 8.35 -7.93 7.06
CA LEU A 120 9.19 -8.17 5.88
C LEU A 120 8.37 -8.85 4.77
N ILE A 121 8.31 -8.20 3.62
CA ILE A 121 7.70 -8.75 2.41
C ILE A 121 8.59 -9.85 1.84
N CYS A 122 7.96 -10.87 1.26
CA CYS A 122 8.64 -11.98 0.60
C CYS A 122 7.95 -12.33 -0.71
N GLY A 123 8.57 -13.22 -1.50
CA GLY A 123 7.97 -13.78 -2.70
C GLY A 123 8.40 -15.21 -2.95
N ASN A 124 7.52 -15.97 -3.62
CA ASN A 124 7.78 -17.39 -3.89
C ASN A 124 8.68 -17.61 -5.12
N ALA A 125 8.76 -16.62 -6.03
CA ALA A 125 9.62 -16.69 -7.21
C ALA A 125 11.12 -16.81 -6.82
N SER A 126 11.92 -17.40 -7.68
CA SER A 126 13.36 -17.63 -7.43
C SER A 126 14.14 -16.33 -7.29
N ASP A 127 13.73 -15.28 -7.98
CA ASP A 127 14.35 -13.96 -8.00
C ASP A 127 13.71 -12.96 -7.02
N ALA A 128 12.67 -13.38 -6.29
CA ALA A 128 12.00 -12.58 -5.25
C ALA A 128 12.70 -12.70 -3.89
N GLY A 129 12.28 -11.85 -2.94
CA GLY A 129 12.84 -11.82 -1.59
C GLY A 129 12.52 -13.07 -0.79
N LYS A 130 13.56 -13.75 -0.31
CA LYS A 130 13.42 -14.91 0.57
C LYS A 130 13.26 -14.53 2.04
N CYS A 131 12.63 -15.43 2.79
CA CYS A 131 12.50 -15.34 4.23
C CYS A 131 13.74 -15.91 4.92
N PRO A 132 14.06 -15.44 6.15
CA PRO A 132 15.10 -16.04 6.97
C PRO A 132 14.68 -17.45 7.44
N ASP A 133 15.65 -18.20 7.96
CA ASP A 133 15.43 -19.56 8.45
C ASP A 133 14.34 -19.62 9.53
N GLY A 134 13.47 -20.62 9.43
CA GLY A 134 12.32 -20.79 10.32
C GLY A 134 11.12 -19.91 9.98
N PHE A 135 11.13 -19.19 8.86
CA PHE A 135 9.98 -18.44 8.33
C PHE A 135 9.62 -18.89 6.91
N GLU A 136 8.32 -18.96 6.66
CA GLU A 136 7.72 -19.29 5.36
C GLU A 136 7.02 -18.07 4.77
N CYS A 137 7.01 -17.99 3.44
CA CYS A 137 6.36 -16.89 2.75
C CYS A 137 4.87 -17.19 2.52
N LEU A 138 3.99 -16.44 3.20
CA LEU A 138 2.54 -16.62 3.10
C LEU A 138 1.84 -15.30 2.78
N LYS A 139 0.76 -15.36 2.00
CA LYS A 139 -0.10 -14.22 1.68
C LYS A 139 -1.11 -14.02 2.81
N THR A 140 -0.80 -13.14 3.76
CA THR A 140 -1.58 -12.96 5.00
C THR A 140 -1.55 -11.52 5.51
N GLY A 141 -2.51 -11.17 6.37
CA GLY A 141 -2.59 -9.85 6.99
C GLY A 141 -2.83 -8.71 6.00
N ARG A 142 -2.50 -7.49 6.46
CA ARG A 142 -2.71 -6.22 5.72
C ARG A 142 -1.54 -5.85 4.81
N ASN A 143 -1.84 -5.04 3.79
CA ASN A 143 -0.83 -4.40 2.96
C ASN A 143 0.06 -3.42 3.78
N PRO A 144 1.27 -3.09 3.30
CA PRO A 144 2.18 -2.13 3.96
C PRO A 144 1.57 -0.73 4.11
N ASN A 145 2.20 0.11 4.94
CA ASN A 145 1.83 1.51 5.15
C ASN A 145 0.35 1.68 5.53
N TYR A 146 -0.07 1.01 6.60
CA TYR A 146 -1.47 0.99 7.09
C TYR A 146 -2.50 0.44 6.09
N GLY A 147 -2.04 -0.25 5.05
CA GLY A 147 -2.89 -0.81 4.00
C GLY A 147 -3.03 0.08 2.76
N TYR A 148 -2.39 1.24 2.73
CA TYR A 148 -2.52 2.20 1.63
C TYR A 148 -1.66 1.87 0.41
N THR A 149 -0.61 1.08 0.57
CA THR A 149 0.26 0.67 -0.55
C THR A 149 -0.14 -0.70 -1.05
N SER A 150 -0.93 -0.77 -2.13
CA SER A 150 -1.39 -2.05 -2.71
C SER A 150 -1.79 -1.94 -4.17
N PHE A 151 -1.84 -3.09 -4.85
CA PHE A 151 -2.37 -3.25 -6.21
C PHE A 151 -3.64 -4.12 -6.23
N ASP A 152 -4.31 -4.27 -5.08
CA ASP A 152 -5.40 -5.25 -4.91
C ASP A 152 -6.71 -4.77 -5.55
N THR A 153 -6.90 -3.45 -5.64
CA THR A 153 -8.07 -2.83 -6.26
C THR A 153 -7.63 -1.70 -7.18
N PHE A 154 -8.48 -1.35 -8.16
CA PHE A 154 -8.15 -0.32 -9.15
C PHE A 154 -7.80 1.03 -8.50
N GLY A 155 -8.54 1.43 -7.46
CA GLY A 155 -8.28 2.70 -6.76
C GLY A 155 -6.92 2.75 -6.07
N TRP A 156 -6.52 1.67 -5.40
CA TRP A 156 -5.20 1.61 -4.75
C TRP A 156 -4.06 1.47 -5.77
N ALA A 157 -4.27 0.72 -6.85
CA ALA A 157 -3.32 0.65 -7.95
C ALA A 157 -3.12 2.02 -8.62
N PHE A 158 -4.21 2.74 -8.89
CA PHE A 158 -4.16 4.10 -9.44
C PHE A 158 -3.41 5.06 -8.51
N LEU A 159 -3.71 5.05 -7.21
CA LEU A 159 -2.98 5.88 -6.23
C LEU A 159 -1.49 5.52 -6.17
N SER A 160 -1.16 4.23 -6.18
CA SER A 160 0.24 3.75 -6.16
C SER A 160 1.01 4.20 -7.40
N LEU A 161 0.38 4.21 -8.58
CA LEU A 161 1.00 4.72 -9.80
C LEU A 161 1.03 6.24 -9.90
N PHE A 162 0.02 6.93 -9.38
CA PHE A 162 0.08 8.38 -9.25
C PHE A 162 1.28 8.80 -8.40
N ARG A 163 1.54 8.08 -7.30
CA ARG A 163 2.74 8.23 -6.46
C ARG A 163 4.04 7.99 -7.26
N LEU A 164 4.08 6.99 -8.14
CA LEU A 164 5.24 6.78 -9.03
C LEU A 164 5.41 7.94 -10.02
N MET A 165 4.33 8.44 -10.62
CA MET A 165 4.34 9.57 -11.56
C MET A 165 4.87 10.84 -10.89
N THR A 166 4.47 11.11 -9.64
CA THR A 166 4.96 12.27 -8.89
C THR A 166 6.32 12.04 -8.23
N GLN A 167 6.89 10.84 -8.36
CA GLN A 167 8.14 10.42 -7.73
C GLN A 167 8.15 10.61 -6.21
N ASP A 168 6.99 10.43 -5.56
CA ASP A 168 6.87 10.60 -4.11
C ASP A 168 7.18 9.30 -3.38
N TYR A 169 8.36 9.22 -2.74
CA TYR A 169 8.83 8.02 -2.04
C TYR A 169 8.74 6.74 -2.90
N TRP A 170 8.84 6.87 -4.22
CA TRP A 170 8.55 5.83 -5.20
C TRP A 170 9.46 4.60 -5.05
N GLU A 171 10.68 4.80 -4.57
CA GLU A 171 11.70 3.77 -4.36
C GLU A 171 11.23 2.71 -3.37
N ASN A 172 10.45 3.09 -2.35
CA ASN A 172 9.91 2.15 -1.38
C ASN A 172 8.84 1.23 -2.02
N LEU A 173 7.96 1.79 -2.85
CA LEU A 173 6.99 1.00 -3.61
C LEU A 173 7.71 0.07 -4.60
N TYR A 174 8.72 0.59 -5.31
CA TYR A 174 9.56 -0.19 -6.22
C TYR A 174 10.21 -1.38 -5.49
N HIS A 175 10.89 -1.15 -4.36
CA HIS A 175 11.54 -2.21 -3.60
C HIS A 175 10.55 -3.23 -3.04
N HIS A 176 9.38 -2.82 -2.56
CA HIS A 176 8.35 -3.74 -2.08
C HIS A 176 7.77 -4.62 -3.20
N THR A 177 7.52 -4.05 -4.38
CA THR A 177 7.02 -4.79 -5.53
C THR A 177 8.05 -5.78 -6.05
N LEU A 178 9.31 -5.38 -6.22
CA LEU A 178 10.36 -6.32 -6.66
C LEU A 178 10.66 -7.40 -5.64
N ARG A 179 10.59 -7.07 -4.35
CA ARG A 179 10.81 -8.06 -3.29
C ARG A 179 9.69 -9.11 -3.23
N SER A 180 8.44 -8.75 -3.57
CA SER A 180 7.32 -9.69 -3.61
C SER A 180 7.19 -10.44 -4.94
N ALA A 181 7.23 -9.72 -6.06
CA ALA A 181 6.98 -10.29 -7.38
C ALA A 181 8.23 -10.91 -8.02
N GLY A 182 9.42 -10.37 -7.75
CA GLY A 182 10.67 -10.73 -8.40
C GLY A 182 11.35 -9.54 -9.07
N LYS A 183 12.68 -9.63 -9.24
CA LYS A 183 13.51 -8.59 -9.87
C LYS A 183 13.24 -8.44 -11.36
N ALA A 184 12.76 -9.48 -12.04
CA ALA A 184 12.40 -9.41 -13.45
C ALA A 184 11.33 -8.35 -13.76
N TYR A 185 10.43 -8.08 -12.80
CA TYR A 185 9.39 -7.05 -12.91
C TYR A 185 9.92 -5.62 -12.83
N MET A 186 11.24 -5.42 -12.73
CA MET A 186 11.86 -4.10 -12.86
C MET A 186 11.46 -3.40 -14.16
N VAL A 187 11.23 -4.14 -15.24
CA VAL A 187 10.79 -3.62 -16.54
C VAL A 187 9.48 -2.83 -16.46
N PHE A 188 8.60 -3.12 -15.49
CA PHE A 188 7.36 -2.35 -15.30
C PHE A 188 7.63 -0.92 -14.78
N PHE A 189 8.77 -0.69 -14.13
CA PHE A 189 9.14 0.58 -13.49
C PHE A 189 10.16 1.39 -14.30
N VAL A 190 10.68 0.83 -15.39
CA VAL A 190 11.58 1.51 -16.34
C VAL A 190 10.73 2.25 -17.37
#